data_AF-A0A9W7ELQ0-F1
#
_entry.id   AF-A0A9W7ELQ0-F1
#
_cell.length_a   1.000
_cell.length_b   1.000
_cell.length_c   1.000
_cell.angle_alpha   90.00
_cell.angle_beta   90.00
_cell.angle_gamma   90.00
#
_symmetry.space_group_name_H-M   'P 1'
#
loop_
_entity.id
_entity.type
_entity.pdbx_description
1 polymer ?
#
loop_
_entity_poly.entity_id
_entity_poly.type
_entity_poly.pdbx_seq_one_letter_code
_entity_poly.pdbx_strand_id
1 'polypeptide(L)'
;PISQAAANQRSGRAGRTAPGKCFRLFTAWSFKNELEENTVPEIQRTNMGNVVLQLKALGINDLLHFDFMDAPPAETLMRAFESLYALGALNDKGELTKLGRRMAEFPLEPMLSKTVIFSEKLKCTKEVLSMVSMLSIGASVFYRPKDKAVHADTARLNFARGGGGDQISLLRCYTQWEESEYSTQWCFENFVQVKSMRKARDIRDQLEGLCERVEIEPTSCGVEEFEPVLKAFTAGFF
;
A
#
# COMPACT_ATOMS: atom_id res chain seq x y z
N PRO A 1 8.44 -21.28 -1.69
CA PRO A 1 8.96 -22.27 -0.70
C PRO A 1 9.56 -21.51 0.49
N ILE A 2 9.58 -22.09 1.70
CA ILE A 2 10.26 -21.46 2.86
C ILE A 2 11.73 -21.90 2.89
N SER A 3 12.60 -21.13 3.54
CA SER A 3 13.98 -21.57 3.78
C SER A 3 14.06 -22.70 4.81
N GLN A 4 15.17 -23.43 4.82
CA GLN A 4 15.47 -24.44 5.84
C GLN A 4 15.51 -23.82 7.23
N ALA A 5 16.11 -22.64 7.39
CA ALA A 5 16.12 -21.89 8.63
C ALA A 5 14.70 -21.60 9.14
N ALA A 6 13.79 -21.15 8.28
CA ALA A 6 12.39 -20.90 8.63
C ALA A 6 11.65 -22.20 8.99
N ALA A 7 11.89 -23.29 8.27
CA ALA A 7 11.32 -24.61 8.57
C ALA A 7 11.78 -25.13 9.94
N ASN A 8 13.06 -24.93 10.26
CA ASN A 8 13.64 -25.29 11.55
C ASN A 8 13.08 -24.43 12.68
N GLN A 9 12.91 -23.13 12.47
CA GLN A 9 12.26 -22.23 13.42
C GLN A 9 10.81 -22.67 13.71
N ARG A 10 10.05 -23.07 12.68
CA ARG A 10 8.69 -23.61 12.84
C ARG A 10 8.67 -24.90 13.66
N SER A 11 9.57 -25.85 13.39
CA SER A 11 9.66 -27.08 14.20
C SER A 11 10.09 -26.78 15.65
N GLY A 12 10.97 -25.80 15.87
CA GLY A 12 11.41 -25.40 17.22
C GLY A 12 10.27 -24.87 18.09
N ARG A 13 9.22 -24.29 17.51
CA ARG A 13 8.04 -23.81 18.27
C ARG A 13 7.30 -24.94 18.99
N ALA A 14 7.35 -26.17 18.46
CA ALA A 14 6.71 -27.33 19.07
C ALA A 14 7.43 -27.83 20.33
N GLY A 15 8.71 -27.48 20.52
CA GLY A 15 9.55 -27.94 21.63
C GLY A 15 9.71 -26.94 22.79
N ARG A 16 8.88 -25.88 22.86
CA ARG A 16 9.09 -24.78 23.83
C ARG A 16 8.78 -25.13 25.28
N THR A 17 7.89 -26.10 25.52
CA THR A 17 7.43 -26.49 26.86
C THR A 17 7.79 -27.94 27.19
N ALA A 18 7.66 -28.84 26.22
CA ALA A 18 7.96 -30.26 26.35
C ALA A 18 8.34 -30.83 24.96
N PRO A 19 8.86 -32.07 24.88
CA PRO A 19 9.11 -32.71 23.59
C PRO A 19 7.86 -32.73 22.70
N GLY A 20 7.93 -32.04 21.56
CA GLY A 20 6.83 -31.92 20.60
C GLY A 20 7.13 -32.58 19.26
N LYS A 21 6.12 -32.68 18.40
CA LYS A 21 6.24 -33.20 17.03
C LYS A 21 5.89 -32.11 16.02
N CYS A 22 6.59 -32.09 14.89
CA CYS A 22 6.32 -31.18 13.77
C CYS A 22 6.06 -32.00 12.50
N PHE A 23 4.89 -31.82 11.90
CA PHE A 23 4.51 -32.48 10.66
C PHE A 23 4.83 -31.56 9.48
N ARG A 24 5.84 -31.92 8.68
CA ARG A 24 6.22 -31.18 7.47
C ARG A 24 5.46 -31.76 6.28
N LEU A 25 4.73 -30.93 5.54
CA LEU A 25 3.95 -31.34 4.36
C LEU A 25 4.80 -31.42 3.08
N PHE A 26 6.07 -31.80 3.21
CA PHE A 26 7.03 -31.97 2.12
C PHE A 26 8.02 -33.08 2.48
N THR A 27 8.66 -33.66 1.47
CA THR A 27 9.56 -34.80 1.68
C THR A 27 10.88 -34.38 2.34
N ALA A 28 11.55 -35.34 2.99
CA ALA A 28 12.89 -35.11 3.53
C ALA A 28 13.91 -34.78 2.42
N TRP A 29 13.68 -35.27 1.21
CA TRP A 29 14.51 -34.96 0.04
C TRP A 29 14.35 -33.49 -0.37
N SER A 30 13.11 -32.99 -0.47
CA SER A 30 12.81 -31.58 -0.75
C SER A 30 13.45 -30.65 0.28
N PHE A 31 13.39 -31.00 1.56
CA PHE A 31 14.03 -30.20 2.61
C PHE A 31 15.53 -30.00 2.41
N LYS A 32 16.25 -31.05 1.97
CA LYS A 32 17.71 -31.03 1.83
C LYS A 32 18.20 -30.47 0.50
N ASN A 33 17.44 -30.70 -0.58
CA ASN A 33 17.91 -30.43 -1.95
C ASN A 33 17.17 -29.29 -2.65
N GLU A 34 15.94 -28.96 -2.26
CA GLU A 34 15.14 -27.94 -2.94
C GLU A 34 15.02 -26.62 -2.15
N LEU A 35 15.11 -26.67 -0.82
CA LEU A 35 14.96 -25.48 0.01
C LEU A 35 16.31 -24.78 0.20
N GLU A 36 16.34 -23.48 -0.03
CA GLU A 36 17.48 -22.63 0.34
C GLU A 36 17.70 -22.63 1.84
N GLU A 37 18.97 -22.53 2.26
CA GLU A 37 19.33 -22.56 3.67
C GLU A 37 18.73 -21.37 4.44
N ASN A 38 18.92 -20.17 3.89
CA ASN A 38 18.49 -18.90 4.47
C ASN A 38 17.52 -18.17 3.54
N THR A 39 16.71 -17.28 4.10
CA THR A 39 15.88 -16.38 3.28
C THR A 39 16.73 -15.22 2.81
N VAL A 40 16.67 -14.90 1.51
CA VAL A 40 17.26 -13.69 0.95
C VAL A 40 16.79 -12.44 1.72
N PRO A 41 17.67 -11.45 1.99
CA PRO A 41 17.30 -10.19 2.66
C PRO A 41 16.15 -9.44 1.97
N GLU A 42 15.41 -8.63 2.72
CA GLU A 42 14.28 -7.85 2.17
C GLU A 42 14.72 -6.73 1.22
N ILE A 43 15.85 -6.08 1.50
CA ILE A 43 16.43 -5.01 0.69
C ILE A 43 16.79 -5.47 -0.74
N GLN A 44 17.05 -6.77 -0.91
CA GLN A 44 17.35 -7.37 -2.22
C GLN A 44 16.11 -7.86 -2.96
N ARG A 45 14.92 -7.86 -2.32
CA ARG A 45 13.68 -8.44 -2.86
C ARG A 45 12.57 -7.42 -3.11
N THR A 46 12.69 -6.21 -2.58
CA THR A 46 11.62 -5.21 -2.58
C THR A 46 11.96 -4.02 -3.49
N ASN A 47 10.93 -3.27 -3.88
CA ASN A 47 11.12 -2.01 -4.61
C ASN A 47 11.74 -0.98 -3.67
N MET A 48 12.86 -0.39 -4.09
CA MET A 48 13.63 0.55 -3.31
C MET A 48 13.14 2.00 -3.41
N GLY A 49 12.07 2.29 -4.15
CA GLY A 49 11.57 3.65 -4.38
C GLY A 49 11.31 4.43 -3.08
N ASN A 50 10.57 3.85 -2.15
CA ASN A 50 10.30 4.50 -0.85
C ASN A 50 11.58 4.64 0.00
N VAL A 51 12.42 3.60 0.03
CA VAL A 51 13.69 3.61 0.80
C VAL A 51 14.65 4.68 0.27
N VAL A 52 14.81 4.79 -1.06
CA VAL A 52 15.67 5.81 -1.69
C VAL A 52 15.14 7.21 -1.40
N LEU A 53 13.82 7.42 -1.46
CA LEU A 53 13.20 8.70 -1.12
C LEU A 53 13.51 9.11 0.32
N GLN A 54 13.36 8.18 1.28
CA GLN A 54 13.65 8.41 2.69
C GLN A 54 15.14 8.67 2.95
N LEU A 55 16.04 7.87 2.37
CA LEU A 55 17.49 8.08 2.52
C LEU A 55 17.93 9.44 1.96
N LYS A 56 17.35 9.86 0.82
CA LYS A 56 17.57 11.19 0.25
C LYS A 56 17.02 12.30 1.14
N ALA A 57 15.85 12.11 1.75
CA ALA A 57 15.29 13.05 2.72
C ALA A 57 16.15 13.19 3.98
N LEU A 58 16.84 12.13 4.40
CA LEU A 58 17.83 12.14 5.48
C LEU A 58 19.15 12.84 5.10
N GLY A 59 19.35 13.20 3.84
CA GLY A 59 20.56 13.87 3.35
C GLY A 59 21.65 12.93 2.84
N ILE A 60 21.36 11.63 2.67
CA ILE A 60 22.30 10.66 2.10
C ILE A 60 22.25 10.77 0.58
N ASN A 61 23.32 11.33 0.01
CA ASN A 61 23.38 11.61 -1.43
C ASN A 61 24.01 10.47 -2.23
N ASP A 62 25.07 9.85 -1.69
CA ASP A 62 25.78 8.74 -2.33
C ASP A 62 25.23 7.41 -1.82
N LEU A 63 24.24 6.89 -2.55
CA LEU A 63 23.62 5.61 -2.25
C LEU A 63 24.38 4.42 -2.81
N LEU A 64 25.34 4.64 -3.73
CA LEU A 64 26.13 3.56 -4.31
C LEU A 64 27.25 3.12 -3.37
N HIS A 65 27.84 4.05 -2.62
CA HIS A 65 28.85 3.77 -1.61
C HIS A 65 28.29 3.80 -0.18
N PHE A 66 26.97 3.77 -0.04
CA PHE A 66 26.35 3.67 1.28
C PHE A 66 26.62 2.29 1.89
N ASP A 67 26.97 2.27 3.18
CA ASP A 67 27.35 1.06 3.90
C ASP A 67 26.13 0.21 4.28
N PHE A 68 25.57 -0.47 3.28
CA PHE A 68 24.51 -1.45 3.48
C PHE A 68 25.10 -2.75 4.04
N MET A 69 24.45 -3.32 5.07
CA MET A 69 24.80 -4.65 5.59
C MET A 69 24.75 -5.72 4.48
N ASP A 70 23.68 -5.69 3.69
CA ASP A 70 23.54 -6.46 2.45
C ASP A 70 23.16 -5.49 1.35
N ALA A 71 24.10 -5.20 0.44
CA ALA A 71 23.86 -4.22 -0.61
C ALA A 71 22.75 -4.69 -1.57
N PRO A 72 21.81 -3.80 -1.95
CA PRO A 72 20.86 -4.09 -3.02
C PRO A 72 21.58 -4.14 -4.37
N PRO A 73 21.02 -4.85 -5.37
CA PRO A 73 21.54 -4.80 -6.74
C PRO A 73 21.53 -3.36 -7.28
N ALA A 74 22.62 -2.96 -7.94
CA ALA A 74 22.75 -1.62 -8.52
C ALA A 74 21.62 -1.29 -9.50
N GLU A 75 21.11 -2.29 -10.25
CA GLU A 75 19.98 -2.13 -11.15
C GLU A 75 18.69 -1.72 -10.42
N THR A 76 18.42 -2.29 -9.25
CA THR A 76 17.26 -1.92 -8.43
C THR A 76 17.35 -0.49 -7.93
N LEU A 77 18.56 -0.05 -7.53
CA LEU A 77 18.79 1.35 -7.15
C LEU A 77 18.58 2.29 -8.33
N MET A 78 19.13 1.97 -9.51
CA MET A 78 18.95 2.78 -10.72
C MET A 78 17.49 2.93 -11.10
N ARG A 79 16.70 1.83 -11.11
CA ARG A 79 15.25 1.88 -11.38
C ARG A 79 14.50 2.73 -10.36
N ALA A 80 14.89 2.70 -9.09
CA ALA A 80 14.29 3.55 -8.06
C ALA A 80 14.58 5.04 -8.31
N PHE A 81 15.82 5.39 -8.69
CA PHE A 81 16.19 6.75 -9.09
C PHE A 81 15.41 7.23 -10.32
N GLU A 82 15.33 6.40 -11.36
CA GLU A 82 14.57 6.71 -12.58
C GLU A 82 13.09 6.93 -12.28
N SER A 83 12.48 6.08 -11.46
CA SER A 83 11.08 6.22 -11.04
C SER A 83 10.86 7.51 -10.25
N LEU A 84 11.72 7.81 -9.26
CA LEU A 84 11.61 9.05 -8.47
C LEU A 84 11.86 10.31 -9.30
N TYR A 85 12.76 10.25 -10.27
CA TYR A 85 12.99 11.32 -11.24
C TYR A 85 11.76 11.55 -12.13
N ALA A 86 11.17 10.48 -12.70
CA ALA A 86 9.95 10.57 -13.49
C ALA A 86 8.78 11.13 -12.66
N LEU A 87 8.66 10.73 -11.39
CA LEU A 87 7.68 11.28 -10.47
C LEU A 87 7.91 12.76 -10.13
N GLY A 88 9.09 13.32 -10.43
CA GLY A 88 9.47 14.69 -10.11
C GLY A 88 9.90 14.87 -8.64
N ALA A 89 10.14 13.76 -7.93
CA ALA A 89 10.68 13.79 -6.57
C ALA A 89 12.16 14.18 -6.56
N LEU A 90 12.90 13.84 -7.64
CA LEU A 90 14.32 14.19 -7.83
C LEU A 90 14.50 15.12 -9.03
N ASN A 91 15.55 15.96 -9.00
CA ASN A 91 15.98 16.79 -10.14
C ASN A 91 17.03 16.07 -11.00
N ASP A 92 17.48 16.69 -12.08
CA ASP A 92 18.51 16.15 -13.01
C ASP A 92 19.85 15.83 -12.33
N LYS A 93 20.10 16.41 -11.15
CA LYS A 93 21.31 16.17 -10.34
C LYS A 93 21.11 15.08 -9.29
N GLY A 94 19.93 14.46 -9.22
CA GLY A 94 19.59 13.45 -8.21
C GLY A 94 19.37 14.00 -6.81
N GLU A 95 19.05 15.30 -6.68
CA GLU A 95 18.72 15.97 -5.42
C GLU A 95 17.20 16.05 -5.24
N LEU A 96 16.78 16.06 -3.97
CA LEU A 96 15.37 16.06 -3.60
C LEU A 96 14.70 17.42 -3.91
N THR A 97 13.64 17.40 -4.73
CA THR A 97 12.85 18.59 -5.07
C THR A 97 11.93 19.00 -3.92
N LYS A 98 11.28 20.17 -4.03
CA LYS A 98 10.21 20.57 -3.10
C LYS A 98 9.08 19.54 -3.07
N LEU A 99 8.72 18.98 -4.23
CA LEU A 99 7.73 17.91 -4.33
C LEU A 99 8.24 16.64 -3.62
N GLY A 100 9.48 16.22 -3.86
CA GLY A 100 10.07 15.07 -3.21
C GLY A 100 10.13 15.18 -1.69
N ARG A 101 10.41 16.38 -1.16
CA ARG A 101 10.34 16.65 0.29
C ARG A 101 8.93 16.47 0.84
N ARG A 102 7.91 17.04 0.18
CA ARG A 102 6.50 16.83 0.54
C ARG A 102 6.14 15.34 0.48
N MET A 103 6.63 14.60 -0.51
CA MET A 103 6.36 13.16 -0.67
C MET A 103 6.96 12.32 0.46
N ALA A 104 8.13 12.69 0.98
CA ALA A 104 8.83 11.96 2.04
C ALA A 104 8.13 12.06 3.42
N GLU A 105 7.24 13.03 3.61
CA GLU A 105 6.44 13.17 4.84
C GLU A 105 5.31 12.13 4.94
N PHE A 106 4.93 11.52 3.82
CA PHE A 106 3.88 10.51 3.79
C PHE A 106 4.46 9.09 3.91
N PRO A 107 3.92 8.23 4.80
CA PRO A 107 4.32 6.83 4.91
C PRO A 107 3.66 5.98 3.82
N LEU A 108 3.75 6.42 2.57
CA LEU A 108 3.12 5.82 1.40
C LEU A 108 4.16 5.55 0.32
N GLU A 109 3.81 4.70 -0.65
CA GLU A 109 4.60 4.55 -1.88
C GLU A 109 4.69 5.88 -2.63
N PRO A 110 5.83 6.21 -3.27
CA PRO A 110 6.02 7.48 -3.96
C PRO A 110 4.91 7.84 -4.96
N MET A 111 4.35 6.86 -5.68
CA MET A 111 3.24 7.07 -6.62
C MET A 111 1.96 7.56 -5.90
N LEU A 112 1.66 7.00 -4.74
CA LEU A 112 0.51 7.38 -3.92
C LEU A 112 0.73 8.75 -3.27
N SER A 113 1.92 9.01 -2.73
CA SER A 113 2.28 10.32 -2.17
C SER A 113 2.15 11.44 -3.22
N LYS A 114 2.60 11.18 -4.46
CA LYS A 114 2.44 12.14 -5.57
C LYS A 114 0.96 12.39 -5.89
N THR A 115 0.15 11.34 -5.91
CA THR A 115 -1.30 11.42 -6.15
C THR A 115 -1.98 12.31 -5.10
N VAL A 116 -1.65 12.12 -3.82
CA VAL A 116 -2.16 12.95 -2.71
C VAL A 116 -1.75 14.41 -2.89
N ILE A 117 -0.48 14.69 -3.16
CA ILE A 117 0.00 16.08 -3.31
C ILE A 117 -0.60 16.74 -4.55
N PHE A 118 -0.78 16.01 -5.65
CA PHE A 118 -1.35 16.55 -6.88
C PHE A 118 -2.86 16.80 -6.78
N SER A 119 -3.58 16.08 -5.90
CA SER A 119 -5.01 16.25 -5.66
C SER A 119 -5.39 17.67 -5.21
N GLU A 120 -4.46 18.38 -4.56
CA GLU A 120 -4.59 19.79 -4.18
C GLU A 120 -4.93 20.68 -5.38
N LYS A 121 -4.25 20.48 -6.51
CA LYS A 121 -4.46 21.28 -7.74
C LYS A 121 -5.81 21.02 -8.40
N LEU A 122 -6.32 19.79 -8.22
CA LEU A 122 -7.57 19.32 -8.81
C LEU A 122 -8.76 19.46 -7.85
N LYS A 123 -8.52 20.00 -6.65
CA LYS A 123 -9.51 20.22 -5.60
C LYS A 123 -10.27 18.96 -5.17
N CYS A 124 -9.60 17.80 -5.15
CA CYS A 124 -10.19 16.49 -4.86
C CYS A 124 -9.47 15.73 -3.73
N THR A 125 -8.88 16.48 -2.79
CA THR A 125 -8.04 15.92 -1.72
C THR A 125 -8.79 14.89 -0.87
N LYS A 126 -10.04 15.17 -0.47
CA LYS A 126 -10.82 14.29 0.41
C LYS A 126 -11.11 12.94 -0.23
N GLU A 127 -11.51 12.94 -1.50
CA GLU A 127 -11.79 11.73 -2.27
C GLU A 127 -10.52 10.91 -2.50
N VAL A 128 -9.41 11.58 -2.83
CA VAL A 128 -8.11 10.93 -3.02
C VAL A 128 -7.62 10.30 -1.71
N LEU A 129 -7.75 10.99 -0.58
CA LEU A 129 -7.37 10.46 0.74
C LEU A 129 -8.16 9.19 1.09
N SER A 130 -9.49 9.22 0.92
CA SER A 130 -10.33 8.04 1.15
C SER A 130 -9.93 6.87 0.25
N MET A 131 -9.66 7.14 -1.03
CA MET A 131 -9.25 6.10 -1.98
C MET A 131 -7.86 5.53 -1.68
N VAL A 132 -6.87 6.38 -1.40
CA VAL A 132 -5.51 5.96 -1.03
C VAL A 132 -5.53 5.13 0.26
N SER A 133 -6.38 5.51 1.23
CA SER A 133 -6.56 4.76 2.47
C SER A 133 -7.13 3.37 2.22
N MET A 134 -8.11 3.26 1.32
CA MET A 134 -8.68 1.98 0.91
C MET A 134 -7.66 1.08 0.20
N LEU A 135 -6.80 1.64 -0.64
CA LEU A 135 -5.72 0.92 -1.32
C LEU A 135 -4.63 0.45 -0.33
N SER A 136 -4.39 1.21 0.74
CA SER A 136 -3.33 0.97 1.72
C SER A 136 -3.64 -0.12 2.76
N ILE A 137 -4.87 -0.64 2.80
CA ILE A 137 -5.26 -1.69 3.77
C ILE A 137 -4.45 -2.97 3.55
N GLY A 138 -4.16 -3.31 2.28
CA GLY A 138 -3.49 -4.54 1.84
C GLY A 138 -4.31 -5.84 2.01
N ALA A 139 -5.53 -5.74 2.55
CA ALA A 139 -6.46 -6.85 2.74
C ALA A 139 -7.70 -6.69 1.87
N SER A 140 -8.40 -7.79 1.60
CA SER A 140 -9.64 -7.74 0.83
C SER A 140 -10.70 -6.92 1.58
N VAL A 141 -11.25 -5.91 0.92
CA VAL A 141 -12.37 -5.10 1.44
C VAL A 141 -13.67 -5.90 1.37
N PHE A 142 -13.90 -6.58 0.26
CA PHE A 142 -15.09 -7.39 0.03
C PHE A 142 -14.84 -8.84 0.46
N TYR A 143 -15.86 -9.53 0.96
CA TYR A 143 -15.83 -10.97 1.19
C TYR A 143 -16.98 -11.66 0.46
N ARG A 144 -16.75 -12.90 0.01
CA ARG A 144 -17.70 -13.63 -0.84
C ARG A 144 -17.98 -15.02 -0.25
N PRO A 145 -18.99 -15.16 0.63
CA PRO A 145 -19.41 -16.45 1.15
C PRO A 145 -19.93 -17.34 0.01
N LYS A 146 -19.60 -18.64 0.04
CA LYS A 146 -19.98 -19.58 -1.05
C LYS A 146 -21.50 -19.74 -1.17
N ASP A 147 -22.20 -19.69 -0.05
CA ASP A 147 -23.67 -19.79 0.08
C ASP A 147 -24.40 -18.52 -0.38
N LYS A 148 -23.76 -17.35 -0.31
CA LYS A 148 -24.36 -16.05 -0.65
C LYS A 148 -23.64 -15.35 -1.81
N ALA A 149 -22.98 -16.10 -2.67
CA ALA A 149 -22.16 -15.59 -3.76
C ALA A 149 -22.91 -14.57 -4.64
N VAL A 150 -24.14 -14.88 -5.05
CA VAL A 150 -24.96 -14.00 -5.90
C VAL A 150 -25.30 -12.67 -5.21
N HIS A 151 -25.61 -12.70 -3.91
CA HIS A 151 -25.93 -11.50 -3.13
C HIS A 151 -24.68 -10.63 -2.93
N ALA A 152 -23.53 -11.25 -2.64
CA ALA A 152 -22.26 -10.54 -2.53
C ALA A 152 -21.83 -9.88 -3.84
N ASP A 153 -22.00 -10.59 -4.97
CA ASP A 153 -21.69 -10.05 -6.29
C ASP A 153 -22.63 -8.88 -6.65
N THR A 154 -23.91 -8.97 -6.29
CA THR A 154 -24.90 -7.89 -6.49
C THR A 154 -24.56 -6.66 -5.66
N ALA A 155 -24.21 -6.82 -4.38
CA ALA A 155 -23.77 -5.72 -3.52
C ALA A 155 -22.51 -5.05 -4.08
N ARG A 156 -21.52 -5.84 -4.53
CA ARG A 156 -20.32 -5.31 -5.16
C ARG A 156 -20.61 -4.55 -6.46
N LEU A 157 -21.52 -5.06 -7.29
CA LEU A 157 -21.94 -4.39 -8.51
C LEU A 157 -22.60 -3.04 -8.22
N ASN A 158 -23.31 -2.88 -7.10
CA ASN A 158 -23.90 -1.60 -6.71
C ASN A 158 -22.85 -0.50 -6.53
N PHE A 159 -21.67 -0.82 -5.98
CA PHE A 159 -20.56 0.14 -5.89
C PHE A 159 -19.93 0.45 -7.25
N ALA A 160 -19.95 -0.51 -8.18
CA ALA A 160 -19.45 -0.31 -9.54
C ALA A 160 -20.44 0.46 -10.45
N ARG A 161 -21.70 0.64 -10.03
CA ARG A 161 -22.70 1.42 -10.79
C ARG A 161 -22.22 2.87 -10.97
N GLY A 162 -22.25 3.35 -12.21
CA GLY A 162 -21.75 4.69 -12.56
C GLY A 162 -20.34 4.72 -13.14
N GLY A 163 -19.71 3.56 -13.40
CA GLY A 163 -18.42 3.48 -14.07
C GLY A 163 -17.25 4.04 -13.23
N GLY A 164 -16.12 4.32 -13.87
CA GLY A 164 -14.93 4.89 -13.22
C GLY A 164 -13.90 3.88 -12.70
N GLY A 165 -14.16 2.58 -12.83
CA GLY A 165 -13.21 1.52 -12.48
C GLY A 165 -13.24 1.06 -11.02
N ASP A 166 -12.32 0.17 -10.67
CA ASP A 166 -12.28 -0.48 -9.35
C ASP A 166 -11.94 0.52 -8.23
N GLN A 167 -11.06 1.49 -8.49
CA GLN A 167 -10.66 2.48 -7.49
C GLN A 167 -11.82 3.41 -7.11
N ILE A 168 -12.65 3.81 -8.09
CA ILE A 168 -13.88 4.58 -7.84
C ILE A 168 -14.93 3.74 -7.11
N SER A 169 -15.00 2.44 -7.39
CA SER A 169 -15.88 1.53 -6.64
C SER A 169 -15.49 1.44 -5.16
N LEU A 170 -14.19 1.43 -4.85
CA LEU A 170 -13.70 1.49 -3.47
C LEU A 170 -14.01 2.84 -2.80
N LEU A 171 -13.87 3.94 -3.52
CA LEU A 171 -14.26 5.26 -3.02
C LEU A 171 -15.74 5.31 -2.67
N ARG A 172 -16.63 4.87 -3.57
CA ARG A 172 -18.08 4.81 -3.32
C ARG A 172 -18.42 3.92 -2.12
N CYS A 173 -17.74 2.78 -1.99
CA CYS A 173 -17.90 1.91 -0.83
C CYS A 173 -17.52 2.62 0.48
N TYR A 174 -16.44 3.40 0.50
CA TYR A 174 -16.04 4.17 1.66
C TYR A 174 -17.04 5.30 1.97
N THR A 175 -17.45 6.07 0.96
CA THR A 175 -18.42 7.15 1.11
C THR A 175 -19.76 6.65 1.66
N GLN A 176 -20.33 5.58 1.09
CA GLN A 176 -21.60 5.04 1.59
C GLN A 176 -21.47 4.49 3.02
N TRP A 177 -20.31 3.96 3.39
CA TRP A 177 -20.05 3.55 4.76
C TRP A 177 -19.94 4.75 5.72
N GLU A 178 -19.29 5.84 5.29
CA GLU A 178 -19.21 7.11 6.03
C GLU A 178 -20.61 7.73 6.22
N GLU A 179 -21.44 7.75 5.18
CA GLU A 179 -22.85 8.19 5.23
C GLU A 179 -23.72 7.31 6.17
N SER A 180 -23.37 6.03 6.32
CA SER A 180 -24.01 5.13 7.28
C SER A 180 -23.53 5.32 8.73
N GLU A 181 -22.81 6.41 9.01
CA GLU A 181 -22.17 6.70 10.31
C GLU A 181 -21.23 5.58 10.76
N TYR A 182 -20.49 4.99 9.81
CA TYR A 182 -19.55 3.90 10.04
C TYR A 182 -20.21 2.62 10.61
N SER A 183 -21.47 2.37 10.24
CA SER A 183 -22.27 1.26 10.74
C SER A 183 -21.62 -0.11 10.47
N THR A 184 -21.55 -0.94 11.50
CA THR A 184 -21.14 -2.34 11.36
C THR A 184 -22.19 -3.17 10.64
N GLN A 185 -23.46 -2.85 10.84
CA GLN A 185 -24.59 -3.55 10.21
C GLN A 185 -24.56 -3.35 8.69
N TRP A 186 -24.32 -2.11 8.25
CA TRP A 186 -24.17 -1.77 6.83
C TRP A 186 -23.07 -2.62 6.15
N CYS A 187 -21.93 -2.82 6.83
CA CYS A 187 -20.85 -3.65 6.32
C CYS A 187 -21.29 -5.12 6.13
N PHE A 188 -22.06 -5.68 7.06
CA PHE A 188 -22.55 -7.07 6.94
C PHE A 188 -23.55 -7.22 5.79
N GLU A 189 -24.45 -6.25 5.63
CA GLU A 189 -25.46 -6.24 4.56
C GLU A 189 -24.83 -6.09 3.17
N ASN A 190 -23.74 -5.33 3.07
CA ASN A 190 -23.05 -5.06 1.82
C ASN A 190 -21.83 -5.97 1.57
N PHE A 191 -21.63 -7.02 2.37
CA PHE A 191 -20.52 -7.97 2.23
C PHE A 191 -19.12 -7.32 2.29
N VAL A 192 -18.98 -6.31 3.14
CA VAL A 192 -17.75 -5.55 3.39
C VAL A 192 -17.13 -5.94 4.73
N GLN A 193 -15.81 -6.10 4.77
CA GLN A 193 -15.08 -6.47 5.97
C GLN A 193 -14.94 -5.27 6.92
N VAL A 194 -15.63 -5.32 8.07
CA VAL A 194 -15.58 -4.28 9.11
C VAL A 194 -14.15 -3.96 9.55
N LYS A 195 -13.29 -4.98 9.73
CA LYS A 195 -11.89 -4.80 10.15
C LYS A 195 -11.08 -4.00 9.12
N SER A 196 -11.29 -4.27 7.84
CA SER A 196 -10.64 -3.56 6.74
C SER A 196 -11.08 -2.11 6.71
N MET A 197 -12.39 -1.83 6.82
CA MET A 197 -12.92 -0.46 6.81
C MET A 197 -12.46 0.38 7.99
N ARG A 198 -12.42 -0.20 9.21
CA ARG A 198 -11.87 0.49 10.39
C ARG A 198 -10.40 0.87 10.19
N LYS A 199 -9.58 -0.07 9.70
CA LYS A 199 -8.17 0.21 9.37
C LYS A 199 -8.06 1.29 8.29
N ALA A 200 -8.94 1.29 7.28
CA ALA A 200 -8.97 2.32 6.25
C ALA A 200 -9.22 3.71 6.85
N ARG A 201 -10.19 3.82 7.78
CA ARG A 201 -10.47 5.05 8.49
C ARG A 201 -9.27 5.52 9.32
N ASP A 202 -8.65 4.63 10.08
CA ASP A 202 -7.46 4.97 10.88
C ASP A 202 -6.33 5.51 9.99
N ILE A 203 -6.11 4.91 8.80
CA ILE A 203 -5.13 5.39 7.82
C ILE A 203 -5.54 6.75 7.26
N ARG A 204 -6.81 6.95 6.92
CA ARG A 204 -7.32 8.23 6.39
C ARG A 204 -7.11 9.36 7.38
N ASP A 205 -7.47 9.14 8.64
CA ASP A 205 -7.34 10.14 9.70
C ASP A 205 -5.85 10.49 9.93
N GLN A 206 -4.95 9.51 9.83
CA GLN A 206 -3.50 9.75 9.85
C GLN A 206 -3.03 10.58 8.65
N LEU A 207 -3.47 10.24 7.44
CA LEU A 207 -3.08 10.96 6.22
C LEU A 207 -3.64 12.39 6.21
N GLU A 208 -4.84 12.62 6.72
CA GLU A 208 -5.41 13.97 6.88
C GLU A 208 -4.55 14.82 7.82
N GLY A 209 -4.14 14.28 8.97
CA GLY A 209 -3.20 14.98 9.87
C GLY A 209 -1.82 15.23 9.26
N LEU A 210 -1.35 14.38 8.33
CA LEU A 210 -0.12 14.63 7.57
C LEU A 210 -0.34 15.71 6.50
N CYS A 211 -1.49 15.75 5.83
CA CYS A 211 -1.82 16.80 4.88
C CYS A 211 -1.76 18.19 5.52
N GLU A 212 -2.22 18.33 6.77
CA GLU A 212 -2.10 19.60 7.51
C GLU A 212 -0.64 20.04 7.69
N ARG A 213 0.28 19.11 8.00
CA ARG A 213 1.72 19.40 8.16
C ARG A 213 2.39 19.85 6.86
N VAL A 214 1.92 19.32 5.74
CA VAL A 214 2.46 19.60 4.41
C VAL A 214 1.66 20.69 3.69
N GLU A 215 0.80 21.42 4.43
CA GLU A 215 -0.02 22.54 3.96
C GLU A 215 -0.90 22.19 2.76
N ILE A 216 -1.47 20.98 2.72
CA ILE A 216 -2.44 20.56 1.71
C ILE A 216 -3.85 20.86 2.22
N GLU A 217 -4.60 21.69 1.50
CA GLU A 217 -5.99 21.98 1.86
C GLU A 217 -6.93 20.79 1.58
N PRO A 218 -7.81 20.44 2.54
CA PRO A 218 -8.80 19.37 2.38
C PRO A 218 -9.98 19.86 1.53
N THR A 219 -9.81 19.84 0.22
CA THR A 219 -10.83 20.17 -0.78
C THR A 219 -11.61 18.93 -1.24
N SER A 220 -12.82 19.13 -1.76
CA SER A 220 -13.67 18.08 -2.30
C SER A 220 -14.26 18.53 -3.63
N CYS A 221 -14.26 17.63 -4.62
CA CYS A 221 -14.88 17.83 -5.93
C CYS A 221 -16.29 17.22 -6.02
N GLY A 222 -16.72 16.51 -4.97
CA GLY A 222 -17.98 15.76 -4.97
C GLY A 222 -17.81 14.36 -5.54
N VAL A 223 -18.65 13.44 -5.06
CA VAL A 223 -18.52 11.99 -5.32
C VAL A 223 -18.96 11.61 -6.74
N GLU A 224 -19.83 12.43 -7.36
CA GLU A 224 -20.30 12.21 -8.73
C GLU A 224 -19.29 12.67 -9.79
N GLU A 225 -18.43 13.64 -9.46
CA GLU A 225 -17.37 14.13 -10.33
C GLU A 225 -16.06 13.36 -10.06
N PHE A 226 -15.92 12.18 -10.66
CA PHE A 226 -14.73 11.35 -10.48
C PHE A 226 -13.57 11.66 -11.44
N GLU A 227 -13.76 12.52 -12.45
CA GLU A 227 -12.68 12.89 -13.37
C GLU A 227 -11.46 13.54 -12.69
N PRO A 228 -11.61 14.50 -11.76
CA PRO A 228 -10.47 15.08 -11.05
C PRO A 228 -9.72 14.03 -10.24
N VAL A 229 -10.43 13.08 -9.64
CA VAL A 229 -9.83 11.99 -8.88
C VAL A 229 -9.00 11.09 -9.80
N LEU A 230 -9.55 10.68 -10.96
CA LEU A 230 -8.82 9.88 -11.94
C LEU A 230 -7.59 10.62 -12.49
N LYS A 231 -7.72 11.92 -12.79
CA LYS A 231 -6.59 12.78 -13.21
C LYS A 231 -5.52 12.90 -12.12
N ALA A 232 -5.90 12.88 -10.84
CA ALA A 232 -4.93 12.84 -9.74
C ALA A 232 -4.16 11.52 -9.73
N PHE A 233 -4.85 10.39 -9.92
CA PHE A 233 -4.22 9.06 -9.98
C PHE A 233 -3.30 8.90 -11.18
N THR A 234 -3.69 9.39 -12.36
CA THR A 234 -2.80 9.36 -13.53
C THR A 234 -1.55 10.22 -13.34
N ALA A 235 -1.58 11.24 -12.47
CA ALA A 235 -0.39 12.00 -12.13
C ALA A 235 0.62 11.20 -11.28
N GLY A 236 0.19 10.13 -10.60
CA GLY A 236 1.06 9.25 -9.79
C GLY A 236 1.42 7.91 -10.45
N PHE A 237 0.55 7.38 -11.30
CA PHE A 237 0.63 6.01 -11.88
C PHE A 237 0.80 6.01 -13.41
N PHE A 238 1.60 6.93 -13.95
CA PHE A 238 1.90 7.03 -15.39
C PHE A 238 3.17 6.26 -15.79
#